data_AF-A0A817TBK1-F1
#
_entry.id   AF-A0A817TBK1-F1
#
_cell.length_a   1.000
_cell.length_b   1.000
_cell.length_c   1.000
_cell.angle_alpha   90.00
_cell.angle_beta   90.00
_cell.angle_gamma   90.00
#
_symmetry.space_group_name_H-M   'P 1'
#
loop_
_entity.id
_entity.type
_entity.pdbx_description
1 polymer ?
#
loop_
_entity_poly.entity_id
_entity_poly.type
_entity_poly.pdbx_seq_one_letter_code
_entity_poly.pdbx_strand_id
1 'polypeptide(L)'
;MSSREATIRFLQDLNLLPKLPSTIEACGIHNSHDWYLANVARSTDGYNFRCCRCHTTKSLRAETFFEQSHLPLDSIFEIMYYWSRQEDSIDKLMHELGIGSRKTVVD
;
A
#
# COMPACT_ATOMS: atom_id res chain seq x y z
N MET A 1 -2.65 11.52 -14.42
CA MET A 1 -2.55 10.67 -13.22
C MET A 1 -1.34 9.77 -13.35
N SER A 2 -0.53 9.63 -12.31
CA SER A 2 0.56 8.64 -12.31
C SER A 2 -0.04 7.23 -12.24
N SER A 3 0.64 6.23 -12.82
CA SER A 3 0.19 4.82 -12.76
C SER A 3 -0.10 4.37 -11.32
N ARG A 4 0.77 4.77 -10.38
CA ARG A 4 0.65 4.43 -8.95
C ARG A 4 -0.57 5.04 -8.26
N GLU A 5 -0.95 6.28 -8.59
CA GLU A 5 -2.16 6.88 -8.03
C GLU A 5 -3.42 6.13 -8.51
N ALA A 6 -3.43 5.69 -9.78
CA ALA A 6 -4.52 4.89 -10.31
C ALA A 6 -4.61 3.53 -9.61
N THR A 7 -3.47 2.86 -9.36
CA THR A 7 -3.43 1.64 -8.54
C THR A 7 -4.05 1.90 -7.16
N ILE A 8 -3.58 2.90 -6.42
CA ILE A 8 -4.09 3.19 -5.06
C ILE A 8 -5.61 3.41 -5.07
N ARG A 9 -6.13 4.18 -6.03
CA ARG A 9 -7.58 4.42 -6.15
C ARG A 9 -8.36 3.14 -6.45
N PHE A 10 -7.86 2.32 -7.36
CA PHE A 10 -8.46 1.03 -7.66
C PHE A 10 -8.55 0.13 -6.41
N LEU A 11 -7.50 0.10 -5.59
CA LEU A 11 -7.46 -0.67 -4.35
C LEU A 11 -8.37 -0.12 -3.27
N GLN A 12 -8.53 1.20 -3.24
CA GLN A 12 -9.51 1.84 -2.38
C GLN A 12 -10.95 1.52 -2.79
N ASP A 13 -11.22 1.39 -4.08
CA ASP A 13 -12.55 1.01 -4.56
C ASP A 13 -12.86 -0.48 -4.31
N LEU A 14 -11.83 -1.33 -4.27
CA LEU A 14 -11.95 -2.72 -3.83
C LEU A 14 -11.98 -2.89 -2.30
N ASN A 15 -11.88 -1.81 -1.51
CA ASN A 15 -11.76 -1.83 -0.05
C ASN A 15 -10.54 -2.63 0.47
N LEU A 16 -9.51 -2.78 -0.36
CA LEU A 16 -8.23 -3.39 0.04
C LEU A 16 -7.32 -2.36 0.72
N LEU A 17 -7.51 -1.08 0.41
CA LEU A 17 -6.85 0.04 1.07
C LEU A 17 -7.90 1.04 1.53
N PRO A 18 -7.68 1.73 2.65
CA PRO A 18 -8.67 2.66 3.15
C PRO A 18 -8.61 3.97 2.35
N LYS A 19 -9.72 4.70 2.28
CA LYS A 19 -9.79 6.04 1.63
C LYS A 19 -9.26 7.16 2.52
N LEU A 20 -9.21 6.90 3.82
CA LEU A 20 -8.73 7.77 4.89
C LEU A 20 -7.91 6.91 5.86
N PRO A 21 -7.02 7.49 6.66
CA PRO A 21 -6.31 6.70 7.67
C PRO A 21 -7.28 6.04 8.65
N SER A 22 -7.06 4.76 8.92
CA SER A 22 -7.92 3.91 9.77
C SER A 22 -8.12 4.47 11.17
N THR A 23 -7.06 5.04 11.76
CA THR A 23 -7.14 5.77 13.04
C THR A 23 -6.68 7.23 12.87
N ILE A 24 -7.57 8.20 13.04
CA ILE A 24 -7.27 9.65 12.99
C ILE A 24 -6.67 10.19 14.30
N GLU A 25 -6.77 9.42 15.38
CA GLU A 25 -6.34 9.80 16.73
C GLU A 25 -4.83 10.08 16.83
N ALA A 26 -4.01 9.60 15.89
CA ALA A 26 -2.58 9.92 15.84
C ALA A 26 -2.30 11.43 15.67
N CYS A 27 -3.29 12.21 15.20
CA CYS A 27 -3.21 13.66 15.14
C CYS A 27 -3.98 14.35 16.29
N GLY A 28 -4.60 13.57 17.19
CA GLY A 28 -5.17 13.95 18.49
C GLY A 28 -6.42 14.84 18.49
N ILE A 29 -6.60 15.66 17.44
CA ILE A 29 -7.54 16.80 17.48
C ILE A 29 -8.12 17.19 16.12
N HIS A 30 -7.69 16.57 15.01
CA HIS A 30 -8.07 16.98 13.65
C HIS A 30 -8.97 15.95 12.97
N ASN A 31 -9.91 16.46 12.18
CA ASN A 31 -10.97 15.65 11.57
C ASN A 31 -10.46 14.87 10.36
N SER A 32 -11.23 13.88 9.92
CA SER A 32 -10.95 13.10 8.70
C SER A 32 -10.71 13.97 7.45
N HIS A 33 -11.41 15.10 7.32
CA HIS A 33 -11.27 16.05 6.21
C HIS A 33 -9.92 16.77 6.17
N ASP A 34 -9.15 16.76 7.26
CA ASP A 34 -7.81 17.35 7.30
C ASP A 34 -6.75 16.40 6.70
N TRP A 35 -7.11 15.18 6.31
CA TRP A 35 -6.20 14.18 5.75
C TRP A 35 -6.33 14.06 4.24
N TYR A 36 -5.19 13.92 3.56
CA TYR A 36 -5.13 13.73 2.12
C TYR A 36 -3.99 12.77 1.74
N LEU A 37 -4.06 12.23 0.52
CA LEU A 37 -2.98 11.44 -0.06
C LEU A 37 -1.86 12.36 -0.54
N ALA A 38 -0.70 12.26 0.10
CA ALA A 38 0.50 12.99 -0.28
C ALA A 38 1.46 12.06 -1.02
N ASN A 39 2.01 12.54 -2.14
CA ASN A 39 3.11 11.85 -2.80
C ASN A 39 4.38 11.94 -1.94
N VAL A 40 4.97 10.79 -1.65
CA VAL A 40 6.20 10.67 -0.85
C VAL A 40 7.13 9.73 -1.60
N ALA A 41 8.04 10.30 -2.40
CA ALA A 41 8.94 9.54 -3.27
C ALA A 41 9.77 8.46 -2.56
N ARG A 42 10.02 8.60 -1.25
CA ARG A 42 10.79 7.64 -0.42
C ARG A 42 9.93 6.56 0.23
N SER A 43 8.62 6.60 0.10
CA SER A 43 7.73 5.55 0.64
C SER A 43 7.66 4.37 -0.32
N THR A 44 7.43 3.16 0.21
CA THR A 44 7.35 1.92 -0.56
C THR A 44 6.36 2.01 -1.73
N ASP A 45 5.22 2.69 -1.55
CA ASP A 45 4.18 2.85 -2.57
C ASP A 45 4.15 4.23 -3.24
N GLY A 46 5.07 5.12 -2.83
CA GLY A 46 5.10 6.50 -3.30
C GLY A 46 4.03 7.42 -2.71
N TYR A 47 3.16 6.95 -1.80
CA TYR A 47 2.10 7.74 -1.17
C TYR A 47 1.91 7.41 0.30
N ASN A 48 1.56 8.43 1.09
CA ASN A 48 1.14 8.31 2.49
C ASN A 48 -0.09 9.20 2.74
N PHE A 49 -0.85 8.90 3.79
CA PHE A 49 -1.79 9.85 4.35
C PHE A 49 -1.01 10.95 5.07
N ARG A 50 -1.38 12.21 4.83
CA ARG A 50 -0.81 13.36 5.52
C ARG A 50 -1.91 14.29 6.00
N CYS A 51 -1.80 14.72 7.26
CA CYS A 51 -2.66 15.77 7.79
C CYS A 51 -2.19 17.15 7.30
N CYS A 52 -3.09 18.00 6.82
CA CYS A 52 -2.77 19.37 6.41
C CYS A 52 -2.53 20.32 7.59
N ARG A 53 -2.99 19.96 8.81
CA ARG A 53 -2.87 20.75 10.04
C ARG A 53 -1.62 20.43 10.85
N CYS A 54 -1.50 19.17 11.29
CA CYS A 54 -0.41 18.72 12.15
C CYS A 54 0.79 18.15 11.37
N HIS A 55 0.66 17.98 10.05
CA HIS A 55 1.66 17.35 9.17
C HIS A 55 2.06 15.91 9.53
N THR A 56 1.42 15.30 10.52
CA THR A 56 1.54 13.87 10.81
C THR A 56 1.28 13.05 9.55
N THR A 57 2.10 12.03 9.36
CA THR A 57 1.98 11.09 8.26
C THR A 57 1.60 9.72 8.78
N LYS A 58 0.80 8.98 7.98
CA LYS A 58 0.49 7.59 8.21
C LYS A 58 0.72 6.80 6.92
N SER A 59 1.23 5.59 7.08
CA SER A 59 1.33 4.64 5.97
C SER A 59 -0.06 4.43 5.37
N LEU A 60 -0.11 4.32 4.05
CA LEU A 60 -1.34 3.96 3.34
C LEU A 60 -1.80 2.52 3.66
N ARG A 61 -0.88 1.70 4.18
CA ARG A 61 -1.10 0.31 4.58
C ARG A 61 -1.42 0.14 6.07
N ALA A 62 -1.38 1.21 6.86
CA ALA A 62 -1.56 1.11 8.31
C ALA A 62 -2.91 0.44 8.63
N GLU A 63 -2.87 -0.55 9.52
CA GLU A 63 -4.05 -1.30 9.99
C GLU A 63 -4.74 -2.07 8.84
N THR A 64 -4.00 -2.41 7.78
CA THR A 64 -4.46 -3.27 6.68
C THR A 64 -3.69 -4.57 6.65
N PHE A 65 -4.17 -5.54 5.88
CA PHE A 65 -3.45 -6.78 5.60
C PHE A 65 -2.03 -6.56 5.06
N PHE A 66 -1.76 -5.42 4.41
CA PHE A 66 -0.47 -5.11 3.80
C PHE A 66 0.53 -4.42 4.73
N GLU A 67 0.16 -4.10 5.98
CA GLU A 67 0.95 -3.25 6.88
C GLU A 67 2.40 -3.72 7.05
N GLN A 68 2.59 -5.02 7.23
CA GLN A 68 3.91 -5.63 7.45
C GLN A 68 4.60 -6.11 6.17
N SER A 69 3.99 -5.89 5.00
CA SER A 69 4.61 -6.30 3.74
C SER A 69 5.71 -5.34 3.33
N HIS A 70 6.88 -5.88 2.99
CA HIS A 70 7.97 -5.11 2.39
C HIS A 70 7.87 -4.98 0.86
N LEU A 71 6.95 -5.71 0.23
CA LEU A 71 6.74 -5.64 -1.21
C LEU A 71 5.92 -4.41 -1.58
N PRO A 72 6.25 -3.66 -2.64
CA PRO A 72 5.37 -2.65 -3.22
C PRO A 72 3.99 -3.23 -3.56
N LEU A 73 2.92 -2.44 -3.41
CA LEU A 73 1.56 -2.89 -3.72
C LEU A 73 1.47 -3.43 -5.16
N ASP A 74 2.07 -2.74 -6.13
CA ASP A 74 2.14 -3.18 -7.53
C ASP A 74 2.63 -4.64 -7.65
N SER A 75 3.72 -4.99 -6.95
CA SER A 75 4.26 -6.36 -6.94
C SER A 75 3.31 -7.36 -6.29
N ILE A 76 2.62 -6.97 -5.21
CA ILE A 76 1.62 -7.85 -4.57
C ILE A 76 0.48 -8.17 -5.54
N PHE A 77 0.04 -7.21 -6.35
CA PHE A 77 -1.00 -7.46 -7.37
C PHE A 77 -0.51 -8.34 -8.51
N GLU A 78 0.71 -8.14 -8.98
CA GLU A 78 1.30 -9.03 -9.98
C GLU A 78 1.34 -10.47 -9.44
N ILE A 79 1.72 -10.68 -8.17
CA ILE A 79 1.66 -12.01 -7.52
C ILE A 79 0.24 -12.57 -7.55
N MET A 80 -0.75 -11.79 -7.11
CA MET A 80 -2.15 -12.23 -7.09
C MET A 80 -2.67 -12.59 -8.50
N TYR A 81 -2.29 -11.79 -9.50
CA TYR A 81 -2.65 -12.02 -10.89
C TYR A 81 -2.09 -13.35 -11.42
N TYR A 82 -0.79 -13.57 -11.29
CA TYR A 82 -0.15 -14.82 -11.71
C TYR A 82 -0.70 -16.03 -10.94
N TRP A 83 -0.97 -15.87 -9.64
CA TRP A 83 -1.57 -16.93 -8.84
C TRP A 83 -2.98 -17.27 -9.33
N SER A 84 -3.80 -16.27 -9.66
CA SER A 84 -5.16 -16.47 -10.17
C SER A 84 -5.22 -17.19 -11.52
N ARG A 85 -4.17 -17.03 -12.34
CA ARG A 85 -4.04 -17.71 -13.64
C ARG A 85 -3.48 -19.13 -13.54
N GLN A 86 -3.11 -19.58 -12.33
CA GLN A 86 -2.39 -20.84 -12.10
C GLN A 86 -1.13 -20.97 -12.97
N GLU A 87 -0.55 -19.85 -13.40
CA GLU A 87 0.34 -19.86 -14.54
C GLU A 87 1.80 -20.16 -14.22
N ASP A 88 2.23 -20.15 -12.95
CA ASP A 88 3.66 -20.29 -12.66
C ASP A 88 4.01 -20.95 -11.32
N SER A 89 5.19 -21.58 -11.28
CA SER A 89 5.84 -21.96 -10.04
C SER A 89 6.30 -20.71 -9.29
N ILE A 90 6.23 -20.74 -7.95
CA ILE A 90 6.64 -19.62 -7.07
C ILE A 90 8.04 -19.09 -7.43
N ASP A 91 8.96 -19.96 -7.84
CA ASP A 91 10.33 -19.59 -8.19
C ASP A 91 10.41 -18.72 -9.45
N LYS A 92 9.57 -18.96 -10.46
CA LYS A 92 9.53 -18.14 -11.68
C LYS A 92 8.92 -16.77 -11.39
N LEU A 93 7.87 -16.73 -10.57
CA LEU A 93 7.24 -15.50 -10.10
C LEU A 93 8.19 -14.65 -9.24
N MET A 94 8.97 -15.27 -8.35
CA MET A 94 10.00 -14.56 -7.58
C MET A 94 11.09 -13.98 -8.49
N HIS A 95 11.46 -14.68 -9.57
CA HIS A 95 12.43 -14.20 -10.55
C HIS A 95 11.90 -13.00 -11.34
N GLU A 96 10.68 -13.09 -11.89
CA GLU A 96 10.07 -12.01 -12.69
C GLU A 96 9.84 -10.74 -11.87
N LEU A 97 9.48 -10.89 -10.61
CA LEU A 97 9.20 -9.77 -9.70
C LEU A 97 10.44 -9.25 -8.95
N GLY A 98 11.61 -9.84 -9.19
CA GLY A 98 12.85 -9.46 -8.52
C GLY A 98 12.83 -9.68 -7.00
N ILE A 99 12.02 -10.62 -6.51
CA ILE A 99 11.86 -10.90 -5.07
C ILE A 99 13.01 -11.79 -4.60
N GLY A 100 14.02 -11.19 -3.97
CA GLY A 100 15.24 -11.89 -3.54
C GLY A 100 15.10 -12.73 -2.25
N SER A 101 13.95 -12.74 -1.57
CA SER A 101 13.75 -13.44 -0.31
C SER A 101 12.31 -13.95 -0.15
N ARG A 102 12.17 -15.18 0.37
CA ARG A 102 10.86 -15.80 0.70
C ARG A 102 10.23 -15.25 2.00
N LYS A 103 10.88 -14.30 2.69
CA LYS A 103 10.32 -13.63 3.87
C LYS A 103 9.42 -12.48 3.44
N THR A 104 8.22 -12.80 2.96
CA THR A 104 7.26 -11.82 2.44
C THR A 104 6.22 -11.36 3.48
N VAL A 105 6.04 -12.14 4.55
CA VAL A 105 5.23 -11.81 5.73
C VAL A 105 6.05 -12.23 6.96
N VAL A 106 6.15 -11.36 7.96
CA VAL A 106 6.85 -11.63 9.23
C VAL A 106 5.79 -11.57 10.33
N ASP A 107 5.76 -12.56 11.22
CA ASP A 107 4.92 -12.57 12.43
C ASP A 107 5.11 -11.31 13.30
#